data_AF-A0A966U9Q3-F1
#
_entry.id   AF-A0A966U9Q3-F1
#
_cell.length_a   1.000
_cell.length_b   1.000
_cell.length_c   1.000
_cell.angle_alpha   90.00
_cell.angle_beta   90.00
_cell.angle_gamma   90.00
#
_symmetry.space_group_name_H-M   'P 1'
#
loop_
_entity.id
_entity.type
_entity.pdbx_description
1 polymer ?
#
loop_
_entity_poly.entity_id
_entity_poly.type
_entity_poly.pdbx_seq_one_letter_code
_entity_poly.pdbx_strand_id
1 'polypeptide(L)'
;MFEEKTIDRNQIIGFVLIAAILFGMSFWASELQPDTPASETAAAQVEESVPEVPVSDAIPAAVTTQDSTTPAPEEVVLENEVVKYTFTTAGAQIQQVQLKDYQRYDGEDLYLVNGRQSMVGAHEGVFTAIVSKGNDGSQTLTMTSGATTWTYTLSEGYGLTWALDVEGAANVTLDWKQDGIRNEKSLTNEAQNTSTYFWDAVDESDDYLSDGRDDEETVSNIGWVAHKQQYFSSIFASETPFTTAHLLTKTPDASDTGHTRLFRSELTLAGSNGGVHAKGLWYHGPNQYTTLKDYGQHFDEIIPFGWGIFGWISKGAVIPMFNFFDDFGWNYGFIIFLMALIIKLVLSPLTFSSYKSMAKMRVLKPELDEINERHKDSDAAKKQQEVMALYQKAGVNPLGGCIPQLLQFPILIAMFRFFPASIELRQKSFLWADDLSAYDSIFEFGQWFSIPFYGDHVSLFTILMAISTYLYTKFNNSMTPQSGNSMMQQQMVIIQYLMPFMLLVWFNNYASGLSFYYFVSNILIFAQQWAIRKFFIDEKAIHAQLMANKASGKTSKFQKRMNDMLEAQKEAGNRRTRRMDK
;
A
#
# COMPACT_ATOMS: atom_id res chain seq x y z
N MET A 1 22.61 13.09 14.02
CA MET A 1 23.86 12.53 13.44
C MET A 1 23.38 11.46 12.48
N PHE A 2 23.51 11.68 11.18
CA PHE A 2 22.88 10.84 10.17
C PHE A 2 23.64 9.52 10.07
N GLU A 3 23.00 8.44 10.49
CA GLU A 3 23.53 7.09 10.37
C GLU A 3 23.36 6.63 8.93
N GLU A 4 24.49 6.32 8.30
CA GLU A 4 24.60 5.85 6.94
C GLU A 4 24.07 4.40 6.90
N LYS A 5 22.76 4.23 6.68
CA LYS A 5 22.17 2.92 6.35
C LYS A 5 22.77 2.45 5.03
N THR A 6 23.85 1.68 5.12
CA THR A 6 24.41 0.95 3.98
C THR A 6 23.31 0.05 3.41
N ILE A 7 23.02 0.21 2.11
CA ILE A 7 22.00 -0.53 1.39
C ILE A 7 22.16 -2.03 1.69
N ASP A 8 21.12 -2.64 2.27
CA ASP A 8 21.10 -4.04 2.66
C ASP A 8 21.39 -4.92 1.43
N ARG A 9 22.25 -5.93 1.62
CA ARG A 9 22.63 -6.89 0.57
C ARG A 9 21.39 -7.59 -0.01
N ASN A 10 20.36 -7.80 0.80
CA ASN A 10 19.08 -8.37 0.37
C ASN A 10 18.27 -7.39 -0.49
N GLN A 11 18.38 -6.08 -0.25
CA GLN A 11 17.79 -5.04 -1.09
C GLN A 11 18.52 -4.92 -2.44
N ILE A 12 19.85 -5.04 -2.47
CA ILE A 12 20.63 -5.09 -3.72
C ILE A 12 20.28 -6.35 -4.52
N ILE A 13 20.16 -7.51 -3.86
CA ILE A 13 19.70 -8.75 -4.48
C ILE A 13 18.27 -8.59 -4.99
N GLY A 14 17.39 -7.91 -4.26
CA GLY A 14 16.04 -7.55 -4.69
C GLY A 14 16.04 -6.66 -5.94
N PHE A 15 16.86 -5.61 -6.01
CA PHE A 15 17.01 -4.77 -7.21
C PHE A 15 17.58 -5.54 -8.40
N VAL A 16 18.54 -6.44 -8.16
CA VAL A 16 19.13 -7.29 -9.20
C VAL A 16 18.12 -8.35 -9.68
N LEU A 17 17.29 -8.90 -8.80
CA LEU A 17 16.23 -9.84 -9.14
C LEU A 17 15.07 -9.15 -9.87
N ILE A 18 14.65 -7.96 -9.44
CA ILE A 18 13.62 -7.17 -10.16
C ILE A 18 14.16 -6.74 -11.52
N ALA A 19 15.41 -6.29 -11.61
CA ALA A 19 16.05 -6.03 -12.89
C ALA A 19 16.15 -7.33 -13.73
N ALA A 20 16.53 -8.46 -13.15
CA ALA A 20 16.63 -9.75 -13.83
C ALA A 20 15.27 -10.32 -14.22
N ILE A 21 14.18 -10.01 -13.51
CA ILE A 21 12.80 -10.37 -13.83
C ILE A 21 12.27 -9.44 -14.92
N LEU A 22 12.56 -8.14 -14.88
CA LEU A 22 12.19 -7.20 -15.95
C LEU A 22 12.95 -7.48 -17.26
N PHE A 23 14.26 -7.78 -17.17
CA PHE A 23 15.07 -8.21 -18.32
C PHE A 23 14.79 -9.67 -18.71
N GLY A 24 14.39 -10.52 -17.76
CA GLY A 24 14.04 -11.93 -17.96
C GLY A 24 12.66 -12.12 -18.58
N MET A 25 11.68 -11.28 -18.25
CA MET A 25 10.37 -11.24 -18.91
C MET A 25 10.50 -10.75 -20.36
N SER A 26 11.44 -9.83 -20.63
CA SER A 26 11.83 -9.47 -22.00
C SER A 26 12.47 -10.63 -22.77
N PHE A 27 13.02 -11.64 -22.09
CA PHE A 27 13.66 -12.83 -22.69
C PHE A 27 12.70 -14.03 -22.77
N TRP A 28 11.75 -14.16 -21.85
CA TRP A 28 10.71 -15.19 -21.85
C TRP A 28 9.59 -14.90 -22.87
N ALA A 29 9.29 -13.62 -23.12
CA ALA A 29 8.34 -13.20 -24.15
C ALA A 29 8.80 -13.48 -25.60
N SER A 30 10.07 -13.83 -25.82
CA SER A 30 10.56 -14.29 -27.13
C SER A 30 10.28 -15.77 -27.41
N GLU A 31 9.93 -16.58 -26.40
CA GLU A 31 9.73 -18.03 -26.54
C GLU A 31 8.26 -18.41 -26.81
N LEU A 32 7.32 -17.47 -26.68
CA LEU A 32 5.88 -17.70 -26.88
C LEU A 32 5.41 -17.14 -28.23
N GLN A 33 5.74 -17.85 -29.31
CA GLN A 33 4.92 -17.85 -30.52
C GLN A 33 4.11 -19.16 -30.57
N PRO A 34 2.83 -19.11 -30.99
CA PRO A 34 1.88 -20.17 -30.70
C PRO A 34 1.87 -21.26 -31.78
N ASP A 35 1.83 -22.52 -31.35
CA ASP A 35 1.15 -23.59 -32.08
C ASP A 35 -0.13 -23.95 -31.31
N THR A 36 -1.28 -23.91 -31.98
CA THR A 36 -2.58 -24.44 -31.49
C THR A 36 -3.01 -25.63 -32.35
N PRO A 37 -3.96 -26.47 -31.93
CA PRO A 37 -4.16 -27.10 -30.61
C PRO A 37 -4.32 -28.64 -30.73
N ALA A 38 -4.12 -29.39 -29.64
CA ALA A 38 -4.67 -30.74 -29.51
C ALA A 38 -5.10 -31.02 -28.07
N SER A 39 -6.22 -31.72 -27.98
CA SER A 39 -7.13 -31.90 -26.84
C SER A 39 -6.66 -32.93 -25.80
N GLU A 40 -7.37 -32.94 -24.67
CA GLU A 40 -7.47 -33.96 -23.62
C GLU A 40 -6.30 -33.98 -22.60
N THR A 41 -6.49 -34.11 -21.29
CA THR A 41 -7.57 -34.75 -20.53
C THR A 41 -7.56 -34.20 -19.09
N ALA A 42 -8.73 -34.20 -18.46
CA ALA A 42 -8.89 -34.01 -17.02
C ALA A 42 -8.05 -35.01 -16.22
N ALA A 43 -7.40 -34.54 -15.15
CA ALA A 43 -6.95 -35.37 -14.04
C ALA A 43 -7.12 -34.57 -12.74
N ALA A 44 -8.04 -35.07 -11.91
CA ALA A 44 -8.25 -34.64 -10.54
C ALA A 44 -7.05 -35.01 -9.64
N GLN A 45 -6.72 -34.15 -8.70
CA GLN A 45 -6.04 -34.46 -7.43
C GLN A 45 -6.77 -33.65 -6.37
N VAL A 46 -7.74 -34.25 -5.66
CA VAL A 46 -7.58 -34.87 -4.32
C VAL A 46 -6.98 -33.88 -3.33
N GLU A 47 -7.87 -33.06 -2.75
CA GLU A 47 -7.65 -32.40 -1.47
C GLU A 47 -7.55 -33.46 -0.37
N GLU A 48 -6.43 -33.45 0.34
CA GLU A 48 -6.27 -34.20 1.58
C GLU A 48 -6.75 -33.30 2.72
N SER A 49 -7.96 -33.60 3.20
CA SER A 49 -8.60 -32.94 4.33
C SER A 49 -7.95 -33.36 5.64
N VAL A 50 -7.37 -32.38 6.36
CA VAL A 50 -7.07 -32.51 7.78
C VAL A 50 -8.33 -32.06 8.55
N PRO A 51 -8.84 -32.83 9.52
CA PRO A 51 -10.13 -32.53 10.13
C PRO A 51 -10.05 -31.28 11.01
N GLU A 52 -10.84 -30.28 10.63
CA GLU A 52 -11.16 -29.09 11.39
C GLU A 52 -11.98 -29.49 12.64
N VAL A 53 -11.43 -29.22 13.82
CA VAL A 53 -12.17 -29.32 15.08
C VAL A 53 -12.98 -28.03 15.21
N PRO A 54 -14.32 -28.08 15.34
CA PRO A 54 -15.11 -26.86 15.40
C PRO A 54 -14.95 -26.24 16.80
N VAL A 55 -14.31 -25.07 16.86
CA VAL A 55 -14.41 -24.19 18.03
C VAL A 55 -15.29 -23.02 17.61
N SER A 56 -16.46 -22.94 18.24
CA SER A 56 -17.45 -21.88 18.04
C SER A 56 -16.89 -20.55 18.58
N ASP A 57 -16.43 -19.67 17.69
CA ASP A 57 -15.79 -18.38 18.03
C ASP A 57 -16.75 -17.18 18.11
N ALA A 58 -18.07 -17.37 18.05
CA ALA A 58 -19.02 -16.29 18.30
C ALA A 58 -19.08 -15.95 19.80
N ILE A 59 -18.87 -14.69 20.18
CA ILE A 59 -19.13 -14.17 21.54
C ILE A 59 -20.63 -14.41 21.85
N PRO A 60 -21.00 -15.25 22.84
CA PRO A 60 -22.40 -15.42 23.20
C PRO A 60 -22.94 -14.15 23.86
N ALA A 61 -24.18 -13.77 23.52
CA ALA A 61 -24.93 -12.79 24.29
C ALA A 61 -25.04 -13.27 25.76
N ALA A 62 -24.70 -12.38 26.70
CA ALA A 62 -24.57 -12.66 28.12
C ALA A 62 -25.78 -13.43 28.71
N VAL A 63 -25.50 -14.56 29.37
CA VAL A 63 -26.47 -15.25 30.26
C VAL A 63 -26.10 -14.94 31.69
N THR A 64 -26.99 -14.21 32.38
CA THR A 64 -26.88 -13.87 33.78
C THR A 64 -27.18 -15.08 34.67
N THR A 65 -26.19 -15.57 35.41
CA THR A 65 -26.42 -16.35 36.64
C THR A 65 -26.12 -15.47 37.84
N GLN A 66 -27.16 -15.17 38.63
CA GLN A 66 -27.08 -14.42 39.87
C GLN A 66 -26.36 -15.25 40.93
N ASP A 67 -25.23 -14.74 41.43
CA ASP A 67 -24.74 -15.05 42.76
C ASP A 67 -24.77 -13.76 43.61
N SER A 68 -25.50 -13.82 44.72
CA SER A 68 -26.18 -12.69 45.36
C SER A 68 -25.31 -11.93 46.38
N THR A 69 -24.03 -11.69 46.07
CA THR A 69 -23.16 -10.82 46.91
C THR A 69 -22.23 -9.90 46.11
N THR A 70 -22.26 -9.96 44.78
CA THR A 70 -21.41 -9.13 43.92
C THR A 70 -22.04 -7.75 43.70
N PRO A 71 -21.29 -6.64 43.83
CA PRO A 71 -21.80 -5.32 43.46
C PRO A 71 -22.32 -5.34 42.02
N ALA A 72 -23.39 -4.59 41.74
CA ALA A 72 -23.87 -4.46 40.36
C ALA A 72 -22.77 -3.82 39.50
N PRO A 73 -22.60 -4.25 38.23
CA PRO A 73 -21.67 -3.60 37.31
C PRO A 73 -22.01 -2.12 37.18
N GLU A 74 -21.00 -1.26 37.26
CA GLU A 74 -21.09 0.19 37.10
C GLU A 74 -20.27 0.61 35.88
N GLU A 75 -20.72 1.64 35.19
CA GLU A 75 -19.99 2.24 34.08
C GLU A 75 -19.15 3.43 34.58
N VAL A 76 -17.90 3.49 34.15
CA VAL A 76 -16.96 4.57 34.52
C VAL A 76 -16.40 5.19 33.24
N VAL A 77 -16.41 6.52 33.16
CA VAL A 77 -15.99 7.25 31.96
C VAL A 77 -14.69 8.00 32.22
N LEU A 78 -13.73 7.85 31.31
CA LEU A 78 -12.54 8.69 31.19
C LEU A 78 -12.57 9.41 29.84
N GLU A 79 -12.31 10.71 29.81
CA GLU A 79 -12.33 11.45 28.55
C GLU A 79 -11.36 12.64 28.53
N ASN A 80 -10.93 13.02 27.33
CA ASN A 80 -10.20 14.26 27.07
C ASN A 80 -10.81 14.96 25.83
N GLU A 81 -10.08 15.85 25.18
CA GLU A 81 -10.57 16.59 24.00
C GLU A 81 -10.84 15.69 22.79
N VAL A 82 -10.06 14.61 22.60
CA VAL A 82 -10.04 13.83 21.35
C VAL A 82 -10.66 12.42 21.48
N VAL A 83 -10.72 11.86 22.70
CA VAL A 83 -11.20 10.49 22.94
C VAL A 83 -12.04 10.39 24.22
N LYS A 84 -13.01 9.47 24.21
CA LYS A 84 -13.82 9.07 25.37
C LYS A 84 -13.82 7.56 25.51
N TYR A 85 -13.41 7.09 26.68
CA TYR A 85 -13.43 5.69 27.09
C TYR A 85 -14.57 5.47 28.08
N THR A 86 -15.38 4.45 27.83
CA THR A 86 -16.37 3.93 28.79
C THR A 86 -15.92 2.55 29.23
N PHE A 87 -15.70 2.39 30.53
CA PHE A 87 -15.33 1.13 31.17
C PHE A 87 -16.52 0.53 31.92
N THR A 88 -16.52 -0.79 32.06
CA THR A 88 -17.40 -1.50 32.98
C THR A 88 -16.59 -2.08 34.13
N THR A 89 -17.11 -2.00 35.36
CA THR A 89 -16.49 -2.65 36.51
C THR A 89 -16.57 -4.18 36.43
N ALA A 90 -17.45 -4.74 35.60
CA ALA A 90 -17.44 -6.16 35.29
C ALA A 90 -16.21 -6.50 34.43
N GLY A 91 -15.27 -7.28 34.99
CA GLY A 91 -14.06 -7.69 34.29
C GLY A 91 -13.04 -6.58 34.02
N ALA A 92 -13.27 -5.35 34.53
CA ALA A 92 -12.42 -4.18 34.29
C ALA A 92 -12.16 -3.87 32.79
N GLN A 93 -13.20 -4.04 31.97
CA GLN A 93 -13.09 -3.99 30.51
C GLN A 93 -13.50 -2.64 29.93
N ILE A 94 -12.91 -2.28 28.79
CA ILE A 94 -13.37 -1.19 27.95
C ILE A 94 -14.61 -1.66 27.19
N GLN A 95 -15.71 -0.95 27.37
CA GLN A 95 -16.98 -1.20 26.69
C GLN A 95 -17.13 -0.33 25.45
N GLN A 96 -16.66 0.92 25.51
CA GLN A 96 -16.71 1.83 24.36
C GLN A 96 -15.46 2.70 24.26
N VAL A 97 -15.05 2.98 23.03
CA VAL A 97 -14.03 3.98 22.69
C VAL A 97 -14.56 4.85 21.56
N GLN A 98 -14.88 6.09 21.87
CA GLN A 98 -15.34 7.09 20.90
C GLN A 98 -14.19 8.03 20.53
N LEU A 99 -13.93 8.20 19.24
CA LEU A 99 -13.00 9.23 18.73
C LEU A 99 -13.80 10.49 18.37
N LYS A 100 -13.62 11.56 19.15
CA LYS A 100 -14.49 12.75 19.13
C LYS A 100 -14.34 13.59 17.87
N ASP A 101 -13.17 13.55 17.23
CA ASP A 101 -12.87 14.33 16.03
C ASP A 101 -13.30 13.65 14.72
N TYR A 102 -13.83 12.42 14.81
CA TYR A 102 -14.11 11.59 13.63
C TYR A 102 -15.56 11.12 13.60
N GLN A 103 -16.07 10.99 12.38
CA GLN A 103 -17.39 10.43 12.10
C GLN A 103 -17.26 9.21 11.21
N ARG A 104 -18.23 8.30 11.28
CA ARG A 104 -18.37 7.19 10.33
C ARG A 104 -18.83 7.70 8.97
N TYR A 105 -18.69 6.89 7.92
CA TYR A 105 -19.10 7.23 6.55
C TYR A 105 -20.57 7.67 6.39
N ASP A 106 -21.45 7.32 7.32
CA ASP A 106 -22.87 7.69 7.34
C ASP A 106 -23.19 8.92 8.21
N GLY A 107 -22.16 9.55 8.80
CA GLY A 107 -22.28 10.74 9.62
C GLY A 107 -22.57 10.47 11.10
N GLU A 108 -22.66 9.21 11.52
CA GLU A 108 -22.71 8.85 12.94
C GLU A 108 -21.36 9.06 13.64
N ASP A 109 -21.39 9.16 14.97
CA ASP A 109 -20.17 9.23 15.79
C ASP A 109 -19.29 8.00 15.57
N LEU A 110 -17.97 8.20 15.49
CA LEU A 110 -17.03 7.11 15.28
C LEU A 110 -16.67 6.42 16.61
N TYR A 111 -17.04 5.14 16.71
CA TYR A 111 -16.63 4.26 17.79
C TYR A 111 -15.66 3.20 17.26
N LEU A 112 -14.45 3.18 17.81
CA LEU A 112 -13.48 2.10 17.56
C LEU A 112 -13.89 0.82 18.29
N VAL A 113 -14.55 0.99 19.43
CA VAL A 113 -15.08 -0.08 20.26
C VAL A 113 -16.49 0.31 20.67
N ASN A 114 -17.47 -0.57 20.47
CA ASN A 114 -18.86 -0.34 20.86
C ASN A 114 -19.50 -1.67 21.28
N GLY A 115 -19.08 -2.18 22.44
CA GLY A 115 -19.27 -3.59 22.79
C GLY A 115 -18.44 -4.52 21.89
N ARG A 116 -18.65 -5.83 22.04
CA ARG A 116 -17.94 -6.89 21.29
C ARG A 116 -16.41 -6.79 21.35
N GLN A 117 -15.91 -6.22 22.44
CA GLN A 117 -14.53 -6.31 22.87
C GLN A 117 -14.49 -7.00 24.23
N SER A 118 -13.48 -7.82 24.44
CA SER A 118 -13.18 -8.38 25.76
C SER A 118 -11.68 -8.51 25.96
N MET A 119 -11.29 -8.44 27.22
CA MET A 119 -9.91 -8.66 27.68
C MET A 119 -10.02 -9.60 28.88
N VAL A 120 -9.77 -10.89 28.66
CA VAL A 120 -9.93 -11.94 29.67
C VAL A 120 -8.55 -12.41 30.14
N GLY A 121 -8.39 -12.76 31.42
CA GLY A 121 -7.15 -13.37 31.93
C GLY A 121 -6.73 -12.96 33.33
N ALA A 122 -7.02 -11.72 33.74
CA ALA A 122 -6.54 -11.19 35.02
C ALA A 122 -7.43 -11.50 36.24
N HIS A 123 -8.71 -11.86 36.05
CA HIS A 123 -9.65 -12.58 36.94
C HIS A 123 -11.10 -12.31 36.49
N GLU A 124 -12.01 -13.26 36.69
CA GLU A 124 -13.45 -13.08 36.48
C GLU A 124 -14.11 -12.49 37.73
N GLY A 125 -14.81 -11.35 37.59
CA GLY A 125 -15.51 -10.73 38.71
C GLY A 125 -15.83 -9.25 38.50
N VAL A 126 -16.45 -8.62 39.51
CA VAL A 126 -16.72 -7.17 39.52
C VAL A 126 -15.65 -6.48 40.35
N PHE A 127 -15.01 -5.48 39.75
CA PHE A 127 -13.94 -4.70 40.34
C PHE A 127 -14.49 -3.50 41.11
N THR A 128 -13.81 -3.10 42.18
CA THR A 128 -14.06 -1.81 42.82
C THR A 128 -13.29 -0.74 42.08
N ALA A 129 -13.98 0.26 41.53
CA ALA A 129 -13.40 1.35 40.77
C ALA A 129 -13.17 2.60 41.63
N ILE A 130 -12.00 3.21 41.51
CA ILE A 130 -11.65 4.50 42.10
C ILE A 130 -11.13 5.40 40.98
N VAL A 131 -11.77 6.55 40.78
CA VAL A 131 -11.31 7.57 39.84
C VAL A 131 -10.62 8.70 40.59
N SER A 132 -9.44 9.08 40.14
CA SER A 132 -8.69 10.23 40.61
C SER A 132 -8.32 11.15 39.45
N LYS A 133 -8.16 12.43 39.73
CA LYS A 133 -7.73 13.43 38.74
C LYS A 133 -6.39 14.01 39.15
N GLY A 134 -5.44 14.01 38.23
CA GLY A 134 -4.14 14.66 38.38
C GLY A 134 -4.25 16.19 38.29
N ASN A 135 -3.24 16.87 38.82
CA ASN A 135 -3.15 18.34 38.73
C ASN A 135 -2.91 18.84 37.30
N ASP A 136 -2.43 17.95 36.43
CA ASP A 136 -2.21 18.14 34.99
C ASP A 136 -3.47 17.89 34.14
N GLY A 137 -4.60 17.55 34.77
CA GLY A 137 -5.86 17.22 34.08
C GLY A 137 -5.96 15.75 33.66
N SER A 138 -4.94 14.93 33.91
CA SER A 138 -5.01 13.48 33.68
C SER A 138 -6.08 12.83 34.56
N GLN A 139 -6.69 11.75 34.07
CA GLN A 139 -7.68 10.97 34.81
C GLN A 139 -7.17 9.54 34.99
N THR A 140 -7.09 9.08 36.24
CA THR A 140 -6.64 7.73 36.57
C THR A 140 -7.78 6.93 37.19
N LEU A 141 -8.07 5.78 36.58
CA LEU A 141 -9.01 4.78 37.05
C LEU A 141 -8.25 3.58 37.57
N THR A 142 -8.36 3.32 38.87
CA THR A 142 -7.86 2.11 39.50
C THR A 142 -9.03 1.16 39.77
N MET A 143 -8.94 -0.05 39.24
CA MET A 143 -9.91 -1.11 39.43
C MET A 143 -9.24 -2.28 40.14
N THR A 144 -9.71 -2.62 41.34
CA THR A 144 -9.15 -3.72 42.14
C THR A 144 -10.18 -4.80 42.42
N SER A 145 -9.78 -6.07 42.28
CA SER A 145 -10.55 -7.25 42.66
C SER A 145 -9.60 -8.34 43.16
N GLY A 146 -9.69 -8.68 44.45
CA GLY A 146 -8.81 -9.67 45.07
C GLY A 146 -7.32 -9.28 44.95
N ALA A 147 -6.53 -10.15 44.31
CA ALA A 147 -5.09 -9.98 44.09
C ALA A 147 -4.76 -9.21 42.79
N THR A 148 -5.77 -8.81 42.01
CA THR A 148 -5.60 -8.15 40.72
C THR A 148 -5.97 -6.68 40.81
N THR A 149 -5.08 -5.83 40.33
CA THR A 149 -5.32 -4.40 40.16
C THR A 149 -4.99 -3.98 38.73
N TRP A 150 -5.98 -3.39 38.06
CA TRP A 150 -5.81 -2.65 36.82
C TRP A 150 -5.76 -1.16 37.11
N THR A 151 -4.79 -0.46 36.54
CA THR A 151 -4.75 1.00 36.57
C THR A 151 -4.70 1.53 35.15
N TYR A 152 -5.66 2.39 34.82
CA TYR A 152 -5.76 3.06 33.52
C TYR A 152 -5.60 4.55 33.72
N THR A 153 -4.66 5.18 33.02
CA THR A 153 -4.44 6.64 33.09
C THR A 153 -4.59 7.24 31.70
N LEU A 154 -5.56 8.16 31.58
CA LEU A 154 -5.78 8.95 30.38
C LEU A 154 -5.21 10.35 30.58
N SER A 155 -4.24 10.71 29.73
CA SER A 155 -3.67 12.05 29.64
C SER A 155 -4.20 12.75 28.38
N GLU A 156 -3.43 13.66 27.77
CA GLU A 156 -3.73 14.19 26.44
C GLU A 156 -3.47 13.15 25.33
N GLY A 157 -4.19 13.27 24.22
CA GLY A 157 -4.06 12.39 23.05
C GLY A 157 -4.90 11.10 23.11
N TYR A 158 -4.51 10.12 22.30
CA TYR A 158 -5.27 8.87 22.07
C TYR A 158 -4.74 7.66 22.88
N GLY A 159 -3.69 7.87 23.68
CA GLY A 159 -3.00 6.82 24.42
C GLY A 159 -3.56 6.65 25.83
N LEU A 160 -3.96 5.42 26.16
CA LEU A 160 -4.34 5.04 27.53
C LEU A 160 -3.19 4.26 28.17
N THR A 161 -2.49 4.85 29.14
CA THR A 161 -1.46 4.11 29.89
C THR A 161 -2.15 3.08 30.78
N TRP A 162 -1.69 1.84 30.71
CA TRP A 162 -2.23 0.75 31.53
C TRP A 162 -1.14 0.17 32.43
N ALA A 163 -1.54 -0.32 33.60
CA ALA A 163 -0.73 -1.15 34.47
C ALA A 163 -1.59 -2.29 35.03
N LEU A 164 -0.99 -3.46 35.09
CA LEU A 164 -1.57 -4.69 35.61
C LEU A 164 -0.65 -5.25 36.70
N ASP A 165 -1.20 -5.35 37.91
CA ASP A 165 -0.57 -6.00 39.04
C ASP A 165 -1.41 -7.20 39.45
N VAL A 166 -0.82 -8.40 39.42
CA VAL A 166 -1.44 -9.66 39.87
C VAL A 166 -0.51 -10.35 40.84
N GLU A 167 -0.83 -10.29 42.14
CA GLU A 167 -0.02 -10.92 43.17
C GLU A 167 -0.09 -12.46 43.10
N GLY A 168 1.06 -13.13 43.26
CA GLY A 168 1.15 -14.58 43.33
C GLY A 168 1.06 -15.33 42.00
N ALA A 169 0.77 -14.64 40.88
CA ALA A 169 0.72 -15.26 39.56
C ALA A 169 2.11 -15.50 38.97
N ALA A 170 2.34 -16.71 38.45
CA ALA A 170 3.59 -17.05 37.74
C ALA A 170 3.62 -16.48 36.32
N ASN A 171 2.46 -16.40 35.67
CA ASN A 171 2.22 -15.77 34.39
C ASN A 171 0.73 -15.39 34.30
N VAL A 172 0.42 -14.47 33.40
CA VAL A 172 -0.95 -14.09 33.06
C VAL A 172 -1.04 -14.03 31.53
N THR A 173 -1.98 -14.76 30.96
CA THR A 173 -2.30 -14.66 29.53
C THR A 173 -3.53 -13.80 29.37
N LEU A 174 -3.40 -12.71 28.62
CA LEU A 174 -4.46 -11.78 28.29
C LEU A 174 -5.05 -12.17 26.93
N ASP A 175 -6.28 -12.68 26.92
CA ASP A 175 -7.05 -12.97 25.71
C ASP A 175 -7.84 -11.72 25.31
N TRP A 176 -7.26 -10.95 24.39
CA TRP A 176 -7.86 -9.74 23.83
C TRP A 176 -8.65 -10.10 22.56
N LYS A 177 -9.96 -9.88 22.59
CA LYS A 177 -10.83 -10.00 21.42
C LYS A 177 -11.42 -8.65 21.08
N GLN A 178 -11.45 -8.31 19.79
CA GLN A 178 -12.08 -7.10 19.30
C GLN A 178 -12.65 -7.36 17.90
N ASP A 179 -13.88 -6.93 17.68
CA ASP A 179 -14.46 -6.93 16.34
C ASP A 179 -14.19 -5.57 15.68
N GLY A 180 -13.60 -5.58 14.48
CA GLY A 180 -13.30 -4.36 13.73
C GLY A 180 -14.58 -3.77 13.14
N ILE A 181 -15.14 -2.75 13.77
CA ILE A 181 -16.37 -2.08 13.33
C ILE A 181 -16.16 -1.42 11.97
N ARG A 182 -17.08 -1.62 11.02
CA ARG A 182 -17.03 -0.96 9.71
C ARG A 182 -17.15 0.56 9.88
N ASN A 183 -16.13 1.28 9.44
CA ASN A 183 -16.06 2.73 9.52
C ASN A 183 -16.18 3.41 8.15
N GLU A 184 -15.95 2.69 7.06
CA GLU A 184 -15.83 3.25 5.71
C GLU A 184 -16.96 2.82 4.77
N LYS A 185 -17.16 3.63 3.72
CA LYS A 185 -18.23 3.40 2.73
C LYS A 185 -18.11 2.05 2.04
N SER A 186 -16.89 1.60 1.71
CA SER A 186 -16.63 0.30 1.08
C SER A 186 -16.15 -0.72 2.10
N LEU A 187 -17.05 -1.63 2.52
CA LEU A 187 -16.71 -2.73 3.44
C LEU A 187 -15.58 -3.59 2.89
N THR A 188 -15.64 -3.93 1.59
CA THR A 188 -14.62 -4.76 0.95
C THR A 188 -13.24 -4.09 0.97
N ASN A 189 -13.16 -2.80 0.66
CA ASN A 189 -11.89 -2.08 0.68
C ASN A 189 -11.35 -1.93 2.10
N GLU A 190 -12.22 -1.61 3.07
CA GLU A 190 -11.82 -1.49 4.47
C GLU A 190 -11.30 -2.84 4.99
N ALA A 191 -12.03 -3.93 4.77
CA ALA A 191 -11.66 -5.27 5.19
C ALA A 191 -10.39 -5.80 4.50
N GLN A 192 -10.08 -5.35 3.28
CA GLN A 192 -8.83 -5.66 2.58
C GLN A 192 -7.60 -4.96 3.17
N ASN A 193 -7.79 -3.85 3.89
CA ASN A 193 -6.73 -3.07 4.52
C ASN A 193 -6.73 -3.24 6.05
N THR A 194 -7.41 -4.27 6.55
CA THR A 194 -7.60 -4.54 7.98
C THR A 194 -6.98 -5.88 8.32
N SER A 195 -6.07 -5.90 9.29
CA SER A 195 -5.38 -7.10 9.78
C SER A 195 -4.70 -6.85 11.13
N THR A 196 -4.13 -7.91 11.71
CA THR A 196 -3.31 -7.81 12.92
C THR A 196 -1.85 -7.54 12.55
N TYR A 197 -1.27 -6.49 13.12
CA TYR A 197 0.14 -6.12 12.98
C TYR A 197 0.82 -6.30 14.33
N PHE A 198 2.11 -6.58 14.36
CA PHE A 198 2.87 -6.72 15.60
C PHE A 198 4.32 -6.28 15.44
N TRP A 199 4.96 -6.00 16.56
CA TRP A 199 6.38 -5.64 16.61
C TRP A 199 7.19 -6.67 17.37
N ASP A 200 8.16 -7.26 16.68
CA ASP A 200 9.16 -8.12 17.29
C ASP A 200 10.19 -7.26 18.02
N ALA A 201 10.25 -7.40 19.34
CA ALA A 201 11.17 -6.62 20.17
C ALA A 201 12.62 -7.08 20.08
N VAL A 202 12.89 -8.26 19.53
CA VAL A 202 14.23 -8.83 19.36
C VAL A 202 14.81 -8.45 18.00
N ASP A 203 14.03 -8.65 16.93
CA ASP A 203 14.46 -8.34 15.56
C ASP A 203 14.31 -6.84 15.22
N GLU A 204 13.63 -6.07 16.08
CA GLU A 204 13.33 -4.64 15.89
C GLU A 204 12.66 -4.37 14.53
N SER A 205 11.63 -5.17 14.24
CA SER A 205 10.86 -5.11 12.99
C SER A 205 9.37 -5.30 13.20
N ASP A 206 8.60 -4.68 12.33
CA ASP A 206 7.17 -4.94 12.17
C ASP A 206 6.95 -6.19 11.30
N ASP A 207 5.91 -6.94 11.63
CA ASP A 207 5.33 -7.97 10.77
C ASP A 207 3.80 -7.99 10.96
N TYR A 208 3.09 -8.71 10.10
CA TYR A 208 1.63 -8.68 10.07
C TYR A 208 1.02 -9.95 9.49
N LEU A 209 -0.16 -10.28 10.01
CA LEU A 209 -1.03 -11.31 9.45
C LEU A 209 -1.54 -10.86 8.07
N SER A 210 -1.81 -11.80 7.18
CA SER A 210 -2.23 -11.53 5.79
C SER A 210 -3.36 -10.49 5.67
N ASP A 211 -3.05 -9.32 5.09
CA ASP A 211 -4.04 -8.27 4.83
C ASP A 211 -5.22 -8.81 4.01
N GLY A 212 -6.44 -8.62 4.53
CA GLY A 212 -7.66 -8.98 3.81
C GLY A 212 -7.95 -10.48 3.73
N ARG A 213 -7.27 -11.32 4.51
CA ARG A 213 -7.51 -12.77 4.57
C ARG A 213 -7.52 -13.27 6.01
N ASP A 214 -8.00 -14.50 6.16
CA ASP A 214 -7.93 -15.20 7.43
C ASP A 214 -6.50 -15.70 7.60
N ASP A 215 -5.98 -15.52 8.80
CA ASP A 215 -4.60 -15.88 9.13
C ASP A 215 -4.45 -16.07 10.65
N GLU A 216 -3.49 -16.90 11.02
CA GLU A 216 -3.13 -17.12 12.42
C GLU A 216 -1.62 -17.35 12.55
N GLU A 217 -1.05 -16.81 13.62
CA GLU A 217 0.37 -16.94 13.88
C GLU A 217 0.66 -16.99 15.38
N THR A 218 1.65 -17.80 15.78
CA THR A 218 2.19 -17.77 17.14
C THR A 218 3.61 -17.24 17.10
N VAL A 219 3.81 -16.11 17.77
CA VAL A 219 5.08 -15.37 17.81
C VAL A 219 5.53 -15.17 19.25
N SER A 220 6.78 -14.76 19.45
CA SER A 220 7.38 -14.60 20.78
C SER A 220 8.13 -13.28 20.90
N ASN A 221 8.29 -12.77 22.12
CA ASN A 221 8.98 -11.50 22.41
C ASN A 221 8.36 -10.28 21.70
N ILE A 222 7.04 -10.14 21.80
CA ILE A 222 6.31 -9.07 21.13
C ILE A 222 6.24 -7.82 21.99
N GLY A 223 6.65 -6.68 21.44
CA GLY A 223 6.57 -5.37 22.12
C GLY A 223 5.16 -4.79 22.09
N TRP A 224 4.48 -4.90 20.95
CA TRP A 224 3.09 -4.48 20.80
C TRP A 224 2.35 -5.29 19.73
N VAL A 225 1.03 -5.35 19.87
CA VAL A 225 0.10 -5.93 18.89
C VAL A 225 -0.95 -4.89 18.53
N ALA A 226 -1.25 -4.76 17.25
CA ALA A 226 -2.22 -3.82 16.72
C ALA A 226 -3.35 -4.56 15.99
N HIS A 227 -4.58 -4.33 16.43
CA HIS A 227 -5.78 -4.61 15.62
C HIS A 227 -5.98 -3.41 14.71
N LYS A 228 -5.37 -3.47 13.52
CA LYS A 228 -5.29 -2.36 12.57
C LYS A 228 -6.44 -2.44 11.58
N GLN A 229 -7.23 -1.37 11.52
CA GLN A 229 -8.21 -1.11 10.46
C GLN A 229 -7.61 -0.17 9.40
N GLN A 230 -8.38 0.16 8.36
CA GLN A 230 -7.89 0.99 7.25
C GLN A 230 -7.32 2.34 7.73
N TYR A 231 -8.07 3.09 8.54
CA TYR A 231 -7.66 4.43 9.02
C TYR A 231 -7.51 4.55 10.53
N PHE A 232 -7.79 3.51 11.28
CA PHE A 232 -7.74 3.53 12.75
C PHE A 232 -7.09 2.25 13.25
N SER A 233 -6.54 2.29 14.46
CA SER A 233 -5.98 1.09 15.11
C SER A 233 -6.21 1.13 16.61
N SER A 234 -6.41 -0.06 17.16
CA SER A 234 -6.17 -0.33 18.58
C SER A 234 -4.78 -0.97 18.70
N ILE A 235 -3.85 -0.37 19.44
CA ILE A 235 -2.48 -0.90 19.63
C ILE A 235 -2.25 -1.15 21.11
N PHE A 236 -2.06 -2.41 21.49
CA PHE A 236 -1.74 -2.82 22.85
C PHE A 236 -0.24 -3.09 22.97
N ALA A 237 0.46 -2.17 23.62
CA ALA A 237 1.90 -2.19 23.82
C ALA A 237 2.25 -2.42 25.28
N SER A 238 3.36 -3.11 25.53
CA SER A 238 3.90 -3.37 26.87
C SER A 238 5.36 -2.94 26.96
N GLU A 239 5.75 -2.31 28.07
CA GLU A 239 7.16 -1.96 28.33
C GLU A 239 8.02 -3.21 28.49
N THR A 240 7.45 -4.28 29.03
CA THR A 240 8.06 -5.61 29.08
C THR A 240 7.44 -6.47 27.99
N PRO A 241 8.21 -6.95 26.99
CA PRO A 241 7.66 -7.72 25.88
C PRO A 241 6.85 -8.93 26.33
N PHE A 242 5.76 -9.21 25.61
CA PHE A 242 5.00 -10.44 25.79
C PHE A 242 5.85 -11.64 25.40
N THR A 243 5.93 -12.65 26.27
CA THR A 243 6.79 -13.81 26.02
C THR A 243 6.29 -14.62 24.82
N THR A 244 4.97 -14.73 24.69
CA THR A 244 4.29 -15.44 23.59
C THR A 244 3.01 -14.71 23.26
N ALA A 245 2.72 -14.59 21.97
CA ALA A 245 1.48 -14.06 21.45
C ALA A 245 0.89 -15.03 20.41
N HIS A 246 -0.35 -15.49 20.62
CA HIS A 246 -1.13 -16.17 19.60
C HIS A 246 -2.09 -15.17 18.95
N LEU A 247 -1.90 -14.91 17.66
CA LEU A 247 -2.60 -13.89 16.90
C LEU A 247 -3.53 -14.56 15.89
N LEU A 248 -4.75 -14.05 15.79
CA LEU A 248 -5.77 -14.56 14.87
C LEU A 248 -6.55 -13.40 14.27
N THR A 249 -6.70 -13.44 12.94
CA THR A 249 -7.60 -12.56 12.20
C THR A 249 -8.54 -13.41 11.38
N LYS A 250 -9.86 -13.24 11.55
CA LYS A 250 -10.89 -13.99 10.79
C LYS A 250 -11.87 -13.05 10.10
N THR A 251 -12.42 -13.53 8.98
CA THR A 251 -13.54 -12.90 8.28
C THR A 251 -14.84 -13.18 9.07
N PRO A 252 -15.67 -12.16 9.34
CA PRO A 252 -16.99 -12.38 9.92
C PRO A 252 -17.89 -13.23 9.01
N ASP A 253 -18.99 -13.75 9.55
CA ASP A 253 -20.01 -14.43 8.75
C ASP A 253 -20.52 -13.53 7.61
N ALA A 254 -20.86 -14.11 6.46
CA ALA A 254 -21.29 -13.35 5.27
C ALA A 254 -22.56 -12.49 5.50
N SER A 255 -23.35 -12.77 6.54
CA SER A 255 -24.50 -11.95 6.94
C SER A 255 -24.13 -10.73 7.78
N ASP A 256 -22.92 -10.68 8.36
CA ASP A 256 -22.44 -9.54 9.14
C ASP A 256 -21.84 -8.48 8.20
N THR A 257 -22.53 -7.35 8.12
CA THR A 257 -22.11 -6.19 7.30
C THR A 257 -21.63 -5.01 8.14
N GLY A 258 -21.68 -5.16 9.47
CA GLY A 258 -21.29 -4.14 10.44
C GLY A 258 -19.82 -4.27 10.88
N HIS A 259 -19.18 -5.40 10.60
CA HIS A 259 -17.79 -5.65 10.99
C HIS A 259 -16.93 -6.05 9.78
N THR A 260 -15.66 -5.70 9.86
CA THR A 260 -14.65 -5.91 8.82
C THR A 260 -13.83 -7.18 9.08
N ARG A 261 -13.40 -7.38 10.33
CA ARG A 261 -12.59 -8.50 10.81
C ARG A 261 -12.91 -8.82 12.26
N LEU A 262 -12.69 -10.07 12.65
CA LEU A 262 -12.71 -10.53 14.03
C LEU A 262 -11.26 -10.76 14.46
N PHE A 263 -10.83 -10.07 15.50
CA PHE A 263 -9.46 -10.16 16.01
C PHE A 263 -9.42 -10.92 17.32
N ARG A 264 -8.37 -11.72 17.51
CA ARG A 264 -8.01 -12.31 18.80
C ARG A 264 -6.50 -12.30 18.98
N SER A 265 -6.05 -11.88 20.16
CA SER A 265 -4.65 -11.85 20.54
C SER A 265 -4.50 -12.37 21.97
N GLU A 266 -3.89 -13.55 22.11
CA GLU A 266 -3.58 -14.14 23.42
C GLU A 266 -2.15 -13.77 23.80
N LEU A 267 -2.00 -12.81 24.71
CA LEU A 267 -0.73 -12.18 25.05
C LEU A 267 -0.25 -12.62 26.43
N THR A 268 0.88 -13.33 26.48
CA THR A 268 1.39 -13.86 27.75
C THR A 268 2.41 -12.92 28.39
N LEU A 269 2.13 -12.51 29.63
CA LEU A 269 3.01 -11.76 30.51
C LEU A 269 3.66 -12.70 31.53
N ALA A 270 4.99 -12.62 31.63
CA ALA A 270 5.74 -13.39 32.62
C ALA A 270 5.71 -12.72 33.99
N GLY A 271 5.59 -13.53 35.05
CA GLY A 271 5.71 -13.06 36.42
C GLY A 271 7.15 -12.73 36.80
N SER A 272 7.32 -11.72 37.63
CA SER A 272 8.58 -11.35 38.28
C SER A 272 8.32 -10.95 39.74
N ASN A 273 9.27 -11.22 40.63
CA ASN A 273 9.20 -10.79 42.04
C ASN A 273 7.93 -11.22 42.82
N GLY A 274 7.37 -12.39 42.50
CA GLY A 274 6.24 -12.97 43.24
C GLY A 274 4.85 -12.59 42.70
N GLY A 275 4.76 -11.99 41.52
CA GLY A 275 3.51 -11.73 40.81
C GLY A 275 3.76 -11.33 39.34
N VAL A 276 2.71 -10.95 38.63
CA VAL A 276 2.84 -10.26 37.33
C VAL A 276 2.70 -8.77 37.57
N HIS A 277 3.69 -8.01 37.13
CA HIS A 277 3.73 -6.56 37.21
C HIS A 277 4.10 -6.03 35.83
N ALA A 278 3.10 -5.59 35.08
CA ALA A 278 3.28 -5.13 33.72
C ALA A 278 2.65 -3.76 33.53
N LYS A 279 3.24 -2.96 32.66
CA LYS A 279 2.71 -1.65 32.28
C LYS A 279 3.01 -1.37 30.82
N GLY A 280 2.20 -0.51 30.24
CA GLY A 280 2.35 -0.16 28.83
C GLY A 280 1.35 0.89 28.39
N LEU A 281 1.09 0.89 27.09
CA LEU A 281 0.22 1.85 26.43
C LEU A 281 -0.82 1.12 25.58
N TRP A 282 -2.05 1.56 25.66
CA TRP A 282 -3.14 1.09 24.80
C TRP A 282 -3.65 2.26 23.96
N TYR A 283 -3.12 2.37 22.75
CA TYR A 283 -3.52 3.38 21.78
C TYR A 283 -4.85 3.00 21.14
N HIS A 284 -5.79 3.93 21.07
CA HIS A 284 -6.97 3.80 20.21
C HIS A 284 -7.18 5.10 19.47
N GLY A 285 -6.89 5.11 18.17
CA GLY A 285 -6.88 6.36 17.45
C GLY A 285 -6.63 6.25 15.95
N PRO A 286 -6.45 7.39 15.28
CA PRO A 286 -6.21 7.46 13.85
C PRO A 286 -4.85 6.89 13.43
N ASN A 287 -4.78 6.34 12.23
CA ASN A 287 -3.54 5.92 11.58
C ASN A 287 -2.84 7.12 10.93
N GLN A 288 -2.46 8.10 11.74
CA GLN A 288 -1.78 9.31 11.30
C GLN A 288 -0.28 9.22 11.57
N TYR A 289 0.55 9.42 10.55
CA TYR A 289 1.99 9.20 10.65
C TYR A 289 2.67 10.01 11.77
N THR A 290 2.40 11.31 11.84
CA THR A 290 2.99 12.19 12.87
C THR A 290 2.57 11.77 14.28
N THR A 291 1.27 11.57 14.48
CA THR A 291 0.68 11.16 15.77
C THR A 291 1.23 9.83 16.26
N LEU A 292 1.31 8.82 15.40
CA LEU A 292 1.87 7.51 15.77
C LEU A 292 3.36 7.57 16.06
N LYS A 293 4.10 8.36 15.28
CA LYS A 293 5.55 8.55 15.47
C LYS A 293 5.89 9.24 16.78
N ASP A 294 5.06 10.17 17.24
CA ASP A 294 5.29 10.95 18.46
C ASP A 294 5.26 10.09 19.74
N TYR A 295 4.62 8.90 19.69
CA TYR A 295 4.68 7.93 20.79
C TYR A 295 6.05 7.26 20.96
N GLY A 296 6.92 7.29 19.94
CA GLY A 296 8.28 6.78 20.03
C GLY A 296 8.40 5.25 20.20
N GLN A 297 7.36 4.49 19.86
CA GLN A 297 7.32 3.02 19.98
C GLN A 297 7.18 2.31 18.62
N HIS A 298 7.56 2.98 17.52
CA HIS A 298 7.44 2.46 16.15
C HIS A 298 6.00 2.15 15.70
N PHE A 299 4.99 2.77 16.33
CA PHE A 299 3.61 2.63 15.89
C PHE A 299 3.39 3.13 14.46
N ASP A 300 4.24 4.02 13.95
CA ASP A 300 4.15 4.54 12.58
C ASP A 300 4.41 3.49 11.50
N GLU A 301 4.99 2.34 11.84
CA GLU A 301 5.24 1.24 10.90
C GLU A 301 3.97 0.48 10.50
N ILE A 302 2.86 0.59 11.26
CA ILE A 302 1.57 0.00 10.86
C ILE A 302 0.98 0.61 9.58
N ILE A 303 1.48 1.80 9.18
CA ILE A 303 1.03 2.46 7.96
C ILE A 303 1.81 1.87 6.78
N PRO A 304 1.14 1.20 5.82
CA PRO A 304 1.80 0.41 4.78
C PRO A 304 2.37 1.26 3.63
N PHE A 305 3.29 2.20 3.93
CA PHE A 305 3.94 3.07 2.95
C PHE A 305 4.87 2.32 1.97
N GLY A 306 5.12 1.03 2.21
CA GLY A 306 5.85 0.13 1.34
C GLY A 306 7.32 -0.02 1.69
N TRP A 307 7.92 -1.10 1.21
CA TRP A 307 9.28 -1.49 1.55
C TRP A 307 10.37 -0.60 0.92
N GLY A 308 11.52 -0.49 1.61
CA GLY A 308 12.75 0.10 1.08
C GLY A 308 12.59 1.54 0.55
N ILE A 309 12.90 1.74 -0.73
CA ILE A 309 12.89 3.07 -1.37
C ILE A 309 11.49 3.70 -1.39
N PHE A 310 10.42 2.90 -1.44
CA PHE A 310 9.05 3.41 -1.53
C PHE A 310 8.64 4.09 -0.22
N GLY A 311 8.83 3.40 0.91
CA GLY A 311 8.59 3.97 2.24
C GLY A 311 9.49 5.16 2.51
N TRP A 312 10.77 5.13 2.09
CA TRP A 312 11.67 6.27 2.21
C TRP A 312 11.18 7.52 1.45
N ILE A 313 10.66 7.36 0.22
CA ILE A 313 10.07 8.47 -0.55
C ILE A 313 8.82 8.99 0.16
N SER A 314 7.94 8.10 0.64
CA SER A 314 6.72 8.47 1.34
C SER A 314 7.03 9.27 2.61
N LYS A 315 7.83 8.70 3.53
CA LYS A 315 8.19 9.33 4.81
C LYS A 315 9.08 10.57 4.64
N GLY A 316 9.99 10.56 3.66
CA GLY A 316 11.02 11.59 3.49
C GLY A 316 10.66 12.75 2.56
N ALA A 317 9.74 12.57 1.62
CA ALA A 317 9.38 13.60 0.63
C ALA A 317 7.88 13.85 0.55
N VAL A 318 7.05 12.80 0.49
CA VAL A 318 5.60 12.94 0.29
C VAL A 318 4.93 13.56 1.49
N ILE A 319 5.11 12.96 2.68
CA ILE A 319 4.45 13.42 3.91
C ILE A 319 4.89 14.84 4.28
N PRO A 320 6.20 15.20 4.28
CA PRO A 320 6.61 16.58 4.55
C PRO A 320 6.04 17.59 3.56
N MET A 321 5.95 17.24 2.27
CA MET A 321 5.35 18.09 1.26
C MET A 321 3.83 18.24 1.46
N PHE A 322 3.14 17.16 1.82
CA PHE A 322 1.72 17.17 2.12
C PHE A 322 1.44 18.05 3.35
N ASN A 323 2.12 17.81 4.47
CA ASN A 323 1.94 18.59 5.71
C ASN A 323 2.24 20.07 5.49
N PHE A 324 3.28 20.41 4.72
CA PHE A 324 3.56 21.80 4.36
C PHE A 324 2.37 22.46 3.66
N PHE A 325 1.64 21.75 2.80
CA PHE A 325 0.45 22.29 2.14
C PHE A 325 -0.79 22.28 3.04
N ASP A 326 -0.92 21.27 3.89
CA ASP A 326 -2.00 21.14 4.86
C ASP A 326 -2.00 22.31 5.86
N ASP A 327 -0.82 22.77 6.27
CA ASP A 327 -0.63 23.93 7.16
C ASP A 327 -1.26 25.23 6.61
N PHE A 328 -1.46 25.36 5.29
CA PHE A 328 -2.14 26.52 4.69
C PHE A 328 -3.67 26.42 4.72
N GLY A 329 -4.24 25.29 5.17
CA GLY A 329 -5.69 25.06 5.24
C GLY A 329 -6.37 25.04 3.87
N TRP A 330 -5.66 24.62 2.82
CA TRP A 330 -6.19 24.55 1.45
C TRP A 330 -7.07 23.32 1.25
N ASN A 331 -7.95 23.38 0.25
CA ASN A 331 -8.74 22.21 -0.13
C ASN A 331 -7.83 21.06 -0.61
N TYR A 332 -8.05 19.84 -0.12
CA TYR A 332 -7.21 18.68 -0.40
C TYR A 332 -7.10 18.31 -1.88
N GLY A 333 -8.13 18.54 -2.70
CA GLY A 333 -8.01 18.37 -4.16
C GLY A 333 -7.00 19.35 -4.76
N PHE A 334 -6.95 20.59 -4.26
CA PHE A 334 -5.92 21.53 -4.68
C PHE A 334 -4.52 21.13 -4.19
N ILE A 335 -4.41 20.59 -2.97
CA ILE A 335 -3.16 20.03 -2.45
C ILE A 335 -2.65 18.90 -3.35
N ILE A 336 -3.52 17.94 -3.71
CA ILE A 336 -3.18 16.85 -4.65
C ILE A 336 -2.67 17.40 -5.98
N PHE A 337 -3.34 18.44 -6.53
CA PHE A 337 -2.91 19.09 -7.76
C PHE A 337 -1.52 19.71 -7.64
N LEU A 338 -1.24 20.42 -6.56
CA LEU A 338 0.05 21.06 -6.32
C LEU A 338 1.18 20.04 -6.12
N MET A 339 0.92 18.97 -5.36
CA MET A 339 1.87 17.87 -5.21
C MET A 339 2.23 17.27 -6.56
N ALA A 340 1.24 16.96 -7.40
CA ALA A 340 1.47 16.47 -8.76
C ALA A 340 2.29 17.46 -9.60
N LEU A 341 1.97 18.76 -9.53
CA LEU A 341 2.69 19.81 -10.24
C LEU A 341 4.17 19.89 -9.81
N ILE A 342 4.45 19.92 -8.51
CA ILE A 342 5.82 19.99 -8.00
C ILE A 342 6.62 18.75 -8.40
N ILE A 343 6.05 17.55 -8.26
CA ILE A 343 6.71 16.31 -8.69
C ILE A 343 7.10 16.41 -10.17
N LYS A 344 6.20 16.90 -11.04
CA LYS A 344 6.50 17.07 -12.47
C LYS A 344 7.54 18.15 -12.74
N LEU A 345 7.55 19.25 -11.99
CA LEU A 345 8.56 20.30 -12.12
C LEU A 345 9.95 19.81 -11.69
N VAL A 346 10.05 19.07 -10.59
CA VAL A 346 11.32 18.48 -10.11
C VAL A 346 11.86 17.48 -11.12
N LEU A 347 11.01 16.64 -11.70
CA LEU A 347 11.40 15.67 -12.73
C LEU A 347 11.57 16.30 -14.12
N SER A 348 11.24 17.59 -14.29
CA SER A 348 11.23 18.26 -15.60
C SER A 348 12.57 18.23 -16.35
N PRO A 349 13.74 18.40 -15.70
CA PRO A 349 15.02 18.34 -16.42
C PRO A 349 15.26 16.95 -17.03
N LEU A 350 14.86 15.89 -16.32
CA LEU A 350 14.98 14.52 -16.79
C LEU A 350 14.00 14.22 -17.92
N THR A 351 12.73 14.59 -17.76
CA THR A 351 11.74 14.40 -18.83
C THR A 351 12.13 15.14 -20.12
N PHE A 352 12.70 16.34 -20.01
CA PHE A 352 13.22 17.10 -21.16
C PHE A 352 14.27 16.32 -21.95
N SER A 353 15.23 15.70 -21.27
CA SER A 353 16.27 14.89 -21.91
C SER A 353 15.67 13.69 -22.68
N SER A 354 14.62 13.08 -22.13
CA SER A 354 13.91 11.98 -22.76
C SER A 354 13.08 12.43 -23.97
N TYR A 355 12.33 13.53 -23.88
CA TYR A 355 11.61 14.08 -25.03
C TYR A 355 12.53 14.46 -26.17
N LYS A 356 13.72 15.00 -25.87
CA LYS A 356 14.74 15.26 -26.90
C LYS A 356 15.23 13.96 -27.54
N SER A 357 15.37 12.88 -26.78
CA SER A 357 15.73 11.56 -27.31
C SER A 357 14.64 10.99 -28.22
N MET A 358 13.36 11.08 -27.80
CA MET A 358 12.21 10.66 -28.60
C MET A 358 12.08 11.47 -29.90
N ALA A 359 12.30 12.79 -29.84
CA ALA A 359 12.29 13.64 -31.04
C ALA A 359 13.36 13.22 -32.05
N LYS A 360 14.58 12.88 -31.59
CA LYS A 360 15.63 12.34 -32.46
C LYS A 360 15.22 11.02 -33.12
N MET A 361 14.57 10.12 -32.38
CA MET A 361 14.08 8.86 -32.93
C MET A 361 12.99 9.10 -33.98
N ARG A 362 12.03 9.99 -33.70
CA ARG A 362 10.94 10.33 -34.63
C ARG A 362 11.46 10.84 -35.98
N VAL A 363 12.53 11.64 -35.97
CA VAL A 363 13.19 12.14 -37.18
C VAL A 363 13.80 11.01 -38.02
N LEU A 364 14.23 9.91 -37.39
CA LEU A 364 14.75 8.71 -38.07
C LEU A 364 13.65 7.75 -38.55
N LYS A 365 12.37 8.04 -38.28
CA LYS A 365 11.25 7.17 -38.66
C LYS A 365 11.25 6.75 -40.15
N PRO A 366 11.49 7.64 -41.13
CA PRO A 366 11.53 7.23 -42.54
C PRO A 366 12.58 6.17 -42.84
N GLU A 367 13.77 6.28 -42.23
CA GLU A 367 14.85 5.29 -42.39
C GLU A 367 14.52 3.96 -41.66
N LEU A 368 13.82 4.04 -40.52
CA LEU A 368 13.32 2.86 -39.83
C LEU A 368 12.26 2.14 -40.64
N ASP A 369 11.36 2.89 -41.29
CA ASP A 369 10.31 2.34 -42.16
C ASP A 369 10.94 1.66 -43.39
N GLU A 370 12.00 2.23 -43.99
CA GLU A 370 12.76 1.59 -45.07
C GLU A 370 13.41 0.27 -44.62
N ILE A 371 14.06 0.25 -43.45
CA ILE A 371 14.60 -1.00 -42.86
C ILE A 371 13.46 -2.01 -42.63
N ASN A 372 12.33 -1.56 -42.10
CA ASN A 372 11.16 -2.41 -41.87
C ASN A 372 10.64 -3.02 -43.18
N GLU A 373 10.65 -2.28 -44.28
CA GLU A 373 10.23 -2.73 -45.61
C GLU A 373 11.20 -3.72 -46.23
N ARG A 374 12.51 -3.48 -46.15
CA ARG A 374 13.54 -4.43 -46.64
C ARG A 374 13.54 -5.76 -45.88
N HIS A 375 13.11 -5.74 -44.62
CA HIS A 375 13.14 -6.88 -43.71
C HIS A 375 11.74 -7.45 -43.38
N LYS A 376 10.75 -7.27 -44.27
CA LYS A 376 9.38 -7.81 -44.08
C LYS A 376 9.36 -9.33 -43.91
N ASP A 377 10.18 -10.05 -44.67
CA ASP A 377 10.20 -11.52 -44.72
C ASP A 377 11.45 -12.14 -44.07
N SER A 378 12.24 -11.34 -43.35
CA SER A 378 13.53 -11.76 -42.78
C SER A 378 13.48 -11.95 -41.27
N ASP A 379 14.44 -12.71 -40.75
CA ASP A 379 14.65 -12.95 -39.31
C ASP A 379 14.60 -11.66 -38.48
N ALA A 380 13.69 -11.63 -37.50
CA ALA A 380 13.47 -10.51 -36.58
C ALA A 380 14.76 -10.07 -35.88
N ALA A 381 15.69 -11.00 -35.64
CA ALA A 381 16.98 -10.71 -35.03
C ALA A 381 17.88 -9.85 -35.92
N LYS A 382 17.89 -10.07 -37.25
CA LYS A 382 18.69 -9.26 -38.19
C LYS A 382 18.12 -7.86 -38.33
N LYS A 383 16.79 -7.77 -38.40
CA LYS A 383 16.07 -6.49 -38.41
C LYS A 383 16.38 -5.64 -37.19
N GLN A 384 16.33 -6.23 -35.99
CA GLN A 384 16.65 -5.52 -34.75
C GLN A 384 18.12 -5.04 -34.73
N GLN A 385 19.05 -5.80 -35.33
CA GLN A 385 20.45 -5.39 -35.44
C GLN A 385 20.63 -4.19 -36.36
N GLU A 386 19.96 -4.14 -37.52
CA GLU A 386 20.02 -2.99 -38.43
C GLU A 386 19.43 -1.73 -37.81
N VAL A 387 18.30 -1.86 -37.11
CA VAL A 387 17.67 -0.77 -36.35
C VAL A 387 18.65 -0.22 -35.29
N MET A 388 19.31 -1.10 -34.53
CA MET A 388 20.29 -0.68 -33.53
C MET A 388 21.54 -0.05 -34.15
N ALA A 389 22.01 -0.57 -35.28
CA ALA A 389 23.13 0.01 -36.03
C ALA A 389 22.77 1.41 -36.59
N LEU A 390 21.53 1.62 -37.02
CA LEU A 390 21.03 2.93 -37.43
C LEU A 390 21.04 3.91 -36.25
N TYR A 391 20.45 3.55 -35.11
CA TYR A 391 20.46 4.41 -33.91
C TYR A 391 21.89 4.72 -33.45
N GLN A 392 22.79 3.75 -33.53
CA GLN A 392 24.20 3.96 -33.20
C GLN A 392 24.87 4.95 -34.14
N LYS A 393 24.72 4.76 -35.46
CA LYS A 393 25.28 5.68 -36.48
C LYS A 393 24.73 7.09 -36.34
N ALA A 394 23.46 7.23 -35.98
CA ALA A 394 22.82 8.52 -35.76
C ALA A 394 23.16 9.15 -34.38
N GLY A 395 23.82 8.42 -33.48
CA GLY A 395 24.14 8.89 -32.13
C GLY A 395 22.90 9.04 -31.24
N VAL A 396 21.89 8.19 -31.43
CA VAL A 396 20.62 8.18 -30.68
C VAL A 396 20.62 7.03 -29.68
N ASN A 397 20.18 7.29 -28.46
CA ASN A 397 20.01 6.25 -27.44
C ASN A 397 18.53 5.84 -27.35
N PRO A 398 18.15 4.61 -27.74
CA PRO A 398 16.76 4.15 -27.67
C PRO A 398 16.23 4.08 -26.23
N LEU A 399 17.10 3.88 -25.24
CA LEU A 399 16.72 3.85 -23.82
C LEU A 399 16.50 5.25 -23.23
N GLY A 400 16.90 6.31 -23.93
CA GLY A 400 16.68 7.68 -23.47
C GLY A 400 15.20 8.01 -23.25
N GLY A 401 14.30 7.33 -23.98
CA GLY A 401 12.85 7.52 -23.87
C GLY A 401 12.23 6.96 -22.58
N CYS A 402 12.71 5.81 -22.09
CA CYS A 402 12.11 5.12 -20.94
C CYS A 402 12.68 5.52 -19.57
N ILE A 403 13.82 6.21 -19.53
CA ILE A 403 14.46 6.66 -18.28
C ILE A 403 13.53 7.45 -17.35
N PRO A 404 12.72 8.43 -17.83
CA PRO A 404 11.82 9.15 -16.93
C PRO A 404 10.74 8.27 -16.34
N GLN A 405 10.25 7.25 -17.06
CA GLN A 405 9.25 6.33 -16.55
C GLN A 405 9.84 5.46 -15.43
N LEU A 406 11.07 4.98 -15.59
CA LEU A 406 11.75 4.18 -14.57
C LEU A 406 11.99 4.98 -13.29
N LEU A 407 12.42 6.23 -13.39
CA LEU A 407 12.61 7.07 -12.19
C LEU A 407 11.29 7.57 -11.59
N GLN A 408 10.25 7.75 -12.40
CA GLN A 408 8.92 8.10 -11.92
C GLN A 408 8.25 6.95 -11.18
N PHE A 409 8.59 5.69 -11.49
CA PHE A 409 7.94 4.51 -10.93
C PHE A 409 8.00 4.46 -9.39
N PRO A 410 9.15 4.66 -8.71
CA PRO A 410 9.17 4.74 -7.25
C PRO A 410 8.25 5.81 -6.66
N ILE A 411 8.20 6.99 -7.28
CA ILE A 411 7.33 8.09 -6.84
C ILE A 411 5.85 7.71 -7.06
N LEU A 412 5.55 7.02 -8.16
CA LEU A 412 4.20 6.53 -8.43
C LEU A 412 3.72 5.54 -7.37
N ILE A 413 4.56 4.57 -7.00
CA ILE A 413 4.24 3.59 -5.96
C ILE A 413 4.08 4.28 -4.60
N ALA A 414 4.94 5.25 -4.28
CA ALA A 414 4.80 6.04 -3.05
C ALA A 414 3.43 6.75 -2.99
N MET A 415 3.00 7.40 -4.07
CA MET A 415 1.66 8.02 -4.16
C MET A 415 0.53 6.98 -4.07
N PHE A 416 0.69 5.84 -4.74
CA PHE A 416 -0.30 4.76 -4.73
C PHE A 416 -0.54 4.19 -3.33
N ARG A 417 0.50 4.15 -2.48
CA ARG A 417 0.38 3.70 -1.10
C ARG A 417 -0.01 4.81 -0.13
N PHE A 418 0.42 6.05 -0.40
CA PHE A 418 0.12 7.20 0.44
C PHE A 418 -1.37 7.57 0.41
N PHE A 419 -1.97 7.74 -0.78
CA PHE A 419 -3.34 8.25 -0.90
C PHE A 419 -4.40 7.37 -0.20
N PRO A 420 -4.41 6.03 -0.36
CA PRO A 420 -5.39 5.17 0.31
C PRO A 420 -5.16 5.00 1.82
N ALA A 421 -3.96 5.31 2.31
CA ALA A 421 -3.58 5.19 3.72
C ALA A 421 -3.65 6.52 4.49
N SER A 422 -3.77 7.65 3.79
CA SER A 422 -3.77 8.99 4.37
C SER A 422 -5.14 9.30 4.96
N ILE A 423 -5.22 9.30 6.29
CA ILE A 423 -6.44 9.66 7.02
C ILE A 423 -6.83 11.12 6.82
N GLU A 424 -5.88 11.99 6.48
CA GLU A 424 -6.10 13.41 6.25
C GLU A 424 -7.07 13.68 5.09
N LEU A 425 -7.17 12.74 4.14
CA LEU A 425 -8.08 12.80 3.00
C LEU A 425 -9.47 12.25 3.29
N ARG A 426 -9.65 11.57 4.43
CA ARG A 426 -10.91 10.95 4.82
C ARG A 426 -11.98 12.00 5.02
N GLN A 427 -13.13 11.79 4.40
CA GLN A 427 -14.30 12.69 4.42
C GLN A 427 -13.99 14.12 3.93
N LYS A 428 -12.96 14.29 3.09
CA LYS A 428 -12.65 15.57 2.45
C LYS A 428 -13.25 15.61 1.06
N SER A 429 -14.10 16.60 0.81
CA SER A 429 -14.78 16.74 -0.48
C SER A 429 -13.97 17.56 -1.49
N PHE A 430 -14.13 17.20 -2.77
CA PHE A 430 -13.60 17.96 -3.90
C PHE A 430 -14.39 17.72 -5.19
N LEU A 431 -14.80 18.80 -5.84
CA LEU A 431 -15.64 18.78 -7.04
C LEU A 431 -16.96 18.02 -6.80
N TRP A 432 -17.11 16.83 -7.39
CA TRP A 432 -18.29 15.96 -7.22
C TRP A 432 -18.04 14.80 -6.24
N ALA A 433 -16.80 14.61 -5.77
CA ALA A 433 -16.50 13.59 -4.78
C ALA A 433 -16.73 14.15 -3.38
N ASP A 434 -17.60 13.50 -2.62
CA ASP A 434 -17.87 13.86 -1.23
C ASP A 434 -16.74 13.42 -0.29
N ASP A 435 -15.97 12.41 -0.69
CA ASP A 435 -14.84 11.86 0.07
C ASP A 435 -13.69 11.45 -0.87
N LEU A 436 -12.50 12.03 -0.66
CA LEU A 436 -11.28 11.74 -1.41
C LEU A 436 -10.63 10.40 -1.02
N SER A 437 -10.94 9.85 0.14
CA SER A 437 -10.38 8.58 0.63
C SER A 437 -11.24 7.37 0.24
N ALA A 438 -12.52 7.59 -0.05
CA ALA A 438 -13.45 6.61 -0.61
C ALA A 438 -13.60 6.76 -2.12
N TYR A 439 -14.36 5.86 -2.76
CA TYR A 439 -14.70 5.98 -4.16
C TYR A 439 -15.69 7.14 -4.40
N ASP A 440 -15.58 7.80 -5.55
CA ASP A 440 -16.59 8.75 -6.02
C ASP A 440 -17.67 8.02 -6.82
N SER A 441 -18.89 8.55 -6.83
CA SER A 441 -20.01 7.97 -7.56
C SER A 441 -20.85 9.06 -8.19
N ILE A 442 -20.94 9.09 -9.51
CA ILE A 442 -21.86 9.98 -10.24
C ILE A 442 -23.15 9.26 -10.66
N PHE A 443 -23.13 7.93 -10.63
CA PHE A 443 -24.26 7.08 -10.99
C PHE A 443 -24.13 5.74 -10.27
N GLU A 444 -25.21 5.30 -9.64
CA GLU A 444 -25.32 4.00 -8.99
C GLU A 444 -26.33 3.16 -9.75
N PHE A 445 -25.98 1.93 -10.12
CA PHE A 445 -26.86 1.04 -10.87
C PHE A 445 -28.03 0.51 -10.01
N GLY A 446 -27.96 0.69 -8.68
CA GLY A 446 -28.93 0.24 -7.69
C GLY A 446 -28.58 -1.13 -7.10
N GLN A 447 -29.15 -1.45 -5.93
CA GLN A 447 -28.82 -2.64 -5.13
C GLN A 447 -29.07 -3.99 -5.84
N TRP A 448 -29.83 -4.01 -6.95
CA TRP A 448 -30.23 -5.22 -7.66
C TRP A 448 -29.32 -5.57 -8.83
N PHE A 449 -28.39 -4.68 -9.20
CA PHE A 449 -27.54 -4.85 -10.37
C PHE A 449 -26.12 -4.39 -10.08
N SER A 450 -25.18 -5.33 -10.17
CA SER A 450 -23.75 -5.07 -10.11
C SER A 450 -23.08 -5.73 -11.32
N ILE A 451 -22.18 -5.01 -11.96
CA ILE A 451 -21.42 -5.53 -13.09
C ILE A 451 -20.24 -6.33 -12.53
N PRO A 452 -20.07 -7.62 -12.90
CA PRO A 452 -18.93 -8.42 -12.46
C PRO A 452 -17.60 -7.69 -12.70
N PHE A 453 -16.73 -7.70 -11.69
CA PHE A 453 -15.43 -7.00 -11.65
C PHE A 453 -15.47 -5.47 -11.61
N TYR A 454 -16.52 -4.80 -12.10
CA TYR A 454 -16.62 -3.34 -12.14
C TYR A 454 -17.27 -2.75 -10.88
N GLY A 455 -18.33 -3.39 -10.39
CA GLY A 455 -19.08 -2.95 -9.21
C GLY A 455 -20.47 -2.41 -9.54
N ASP A 456 -21.06 -1.75 -8.55
CA ASP A 456 -22.45 -1.27 -8.51
C ASP A 456 -22.61 0.24 -8.78
N HIS A 457 -21.50 0.94 -9.03
CA HIS A 457 -21.49 2.38 -9.29
C HIS A 457 -20.49 2.77 -10.37
N VAL A 458 -20.51 4.05 -10.75
CA VAL A 458 -19.62 4.66 -11.75
C VAL A 458 -18.86 5.81 -11.11
N SER A 459 -17.54 5.64 -10.96
CA SER A 459 -16.62 6.71 -10.55
C SER A 459 -16.22 7.57 -11.76
N LEU A 460 -16.43 8.88 -11.66
CA LEU A 460 -16.07 9.81 -12.73
C LEU A 460 -14.57 10.12 -12.71
N PHE A 461 -13.92 10.17 -11.54
CA PHE A 461 -12.47 10.36 -11.49
C PHE A 461 -11.73 9.18 -12.14
N THR A 462 -12.19 7.94 -11.97
CA THR A 462 -11.60 6.81 -12.71
C THR A 462 -11.85 6.87 -14.20
N ILE A 463 -13.03 7.28 -14.65
CA ILE A 463 -13.27 7.49 -16.09
C ILE A 463 -12.30 8.54 -16.66
N LEU A 464 -12.14 9.67 -15.98
CA LEU A 464 -11.22 10.73 -16.41
C LEU A 464 -9.76 10.27 -16.38
N MET A 465 -9.37 9.51 -15.36
CA MET A 465 -8.06 8.84 -15.29
C MET A 465 -7.86 7.90 -16.48
N ALA A 466 -8.83 7.02 -16.78
CA ALA A 466 -8.74 6.07 -17.87
C ALA A 466 -8.67 6.76 -19.24
N ILE A 467 -9.52 7.76 -19.49
CA ILE A 467 -9.49 8.56 -20.73
C ILE A 467 -8.14 9.27 -20.86
N SER A 468 -7.67 9.96 -19.81
CA SER A 468 -6.39 10.67 -19.86
C SER A 468 -5.21 9.73 -20.07
N THR A 469 -5.24 8.54 -19.46
CA THR A 469 -4.20 7.50 -19.61
C THR A 469 -4.24 6.92 -21.03
N TYR A 470 -5.43 6.64 -21.58
CA TYR A 470 -5.59 6.19 -22.95
C TYR A 470 -5.05 7.22 -23.95
N LEU A 471 -5.38 8.49 -23.77
CA LEU A 471 -4.84 9.58 -24.59
C LEU A 471 -3.32 9.65 -24.44
N TYR A 472 -2.79 9.47 -23.23
CA TYR A 472 -1.35 9.52 -22.96
C TYR A 472 -0.64 8.37 -23.67
N THR A 473 -1.15 7.14 -23.54
CA THR A 473 -0.67 5.96 -24.26
C THR A 473 -0.71 6.18 -25.77
N LYS A 474 -1.81 6.73 -26.31
CA LYS A 474 -1.95 7.02 -27.73
C LYS A 474 -0.90 8.01 -28.21
N PHE A 475 -0.70 9.07 -27.45
CA PHE A 475 0.28 10.10 -27.77
C PHE A 475 1.72 9.56 -27.68
N ASN A 476 2.06 8.83 -26.62
CA ASN A 476 3.38 8.26 -26.41
C ASN A 476 3.75 7.22 -27.49
N ASN A 477 2.78 6.37 -27.88
CA ASN A 477 2.94 5.43 -29.00
C ASN A 477 3.10 6.16 -30.35
N SER A 478 2.46 7.31 -30.55
CA SER A 478 2.66 8.11 -31.75
C SER A 478 4.04 8.78 -31.82
N MET A 479 4.68 8.97 -30.67
CA MET A 479 6.00 9.62 -30.54
C MET A 479 7.16 8.64 -30.64
N THR A 480 6.96 7.40 -30.23
CA THR A 480 7.97 6.36 -30.32
C THR A 480 7.80 5.65 -31.66
N PRO A 481 8.71 5.82 -32.64
CA PRO A 481 8.64 5.05 -33.87
C PRO A 481 8.80 3.58 -33.54
N GLN A 482 7.71 2.83 -33.65
CA GLN A 482 7.70 1.40 -33.40
C GLN A 482 8.58 0.74 -34.45
N SER A 483 9.77 0.34 -34.02
CA SER A 483 10.71 -0.40 -34.86
C SER A 483 10.23 -1.84 -35.00
N GLY A 484 9.22 -2.05 -35.85
CA GLY A 484 8.91 -3.34 -36.46
C GLY A 484 7.63 -4.04 -36.02
N ASN A 485 7.00 -4.71 -36.99
CA ASN A 485 5.98 -5.76 -36.85
C ASN A 485 6.52 -7.04 -36.18
N SER A 486 7.27 -6.96 -35.07
CA SER A 486 7.46 -8.17 -34.27
C SER A 486 6.18 -8.40 -33.46
N MET A 487 5.70 -9.65 -33.45
CA MET A 487 4.49 -10.06 -32.73
C MET A 487 4.51 -9.56 -31.27
N MET A 488 5.67 -9.63 -30.63
CA MET A 488 5.90 -9.12 -29.26
C MET A 488 5.67 -7.61 -29.11
N GLN A 489 6.10 -6.77 -30.06
CA GLN A 489 5.89 -5.31 -29.98
C GLN A 489 4.41 -4.97 -30.19
N GLN A 490 3.73 -5.65 -31.11
CA GLN A 490 2.29 -5.47 -31.31
C GLN A 490 1.49 -5.89 -30.06
N GLN A 491 1.86 -7.00 -29.41
CA GLN A 491 1.26 -7.43 -28.15
C GLN A 491 1.44 -6.37 -27.04
N MET A 492 2.64 -5.79 -26.89
CA MET A 492 2.88 -4.74 -25.89
C MET A 492 2.01 -3.51 -26.12
N VAL A 493 1.80 -3.12 -27.38
CA VAL A 493 0.94 -1.98 -27.74
C VAL A 493 -0.51 -2.28 -27.41
N ILE A 494 -0.99 -3.49 -27.71
CA ILE A 494 -2.35 -3.94 -27.35
C ILE A 494 -2.52 -3.88 -25.83
N ILE A 495 -1.58 -4.42 -25.06
CA ILE A 495 -1.61 -4.39 -23.59
C ILE A 495 -1.65 -2.95 -23.07
N GLN A 496 -0.85 -2.04 -23.63
CA GLN A 496 -0.86 -0.63 -23.24
C GLN A 496 -2.19 0.08 -23.51
N TYR A 497 -2.87 -0.24 -24.62
CA TYR A 497 -4.19 0.31 -24.93
C TYR A 497 -5.32 -0.34 -24.12
N LEU A 498 -5.14 -1.59 -23.69
CA LEU A 498 -6.09 -2.30 -22.82
C LEU A 498 -5.98 -1.85 -21.36
N MET A 499 -4.77 -1.52 -20.89
CA MET A 499 -4.48 -1.16 -19.50
C MET A 499 -5.39 -0.05 -18.94
N PRO A 500 -5.67 1.08 -19.63
CA PRO A 500 -6.61 2.09 -19.14
C PRO A 500 -8.02 1.55 -18.86
N PHE A 501 -8.51 0.60 -19.66
CA PHE A 501 -9.82 -0.03 -19.45
C PHE A 501 -9.78 -1.00 -18.26
N MET A 502 -8.68 -1.74 -18.10
CA MET A 502 -8.48 -2.60 -16.93
C MET A 502 -8.37 -1.79 -15.63
N LEU A 503 -7.64 -0.67 -15.66
CA LEU A 503 -7.55 0.25 -14.53
C LEU A 503 -8.91 0.86 -14.18
N LEU A 504 -9.73 1.17 -15.18
CA LEU A 504 -11.10 1.65 -14.96
C LEU A 504 -11.93 0.63 -14.16
N VAL A 505 -11.79 -0.67 -14.44
CA VAL A 505 -12.50 -1.73 -13.70
C VAL A 505 -11.99 -1.87 -12.27
N TRP A 506 -10.67 -1.88 -12.09
CA TRP A 506 -10.07 -2.08 -10.78
C TRP A 506 -10.23 -0.85 -9.86
N PHE A 507 -9.96 0.35 -10.36
CA PHE A 507 -9.94 1.55 -9.54
C PHE A 507 -11.33 2.12 -9.25
N ASN A 508 -12.40 1.59 -9.87
CA ASN A 508 -13.75 2.09 -9.66
C ASN A 508 -14.13 2.07 -8.17
N ASN A 509 -13.65 1.05 -7.43
CA ASN A 509 -13.90 0.88 -6.00
C ASN A 509 -12.76 1.42 -5.10
N TYR A 510 -11.77 2.13 -5.65
CA TYR A 510 -10.61 2.67 -4.93
C TYR A 510 -10.82 4.14 -4.53
N ALA A 511 -9.93 4.65 -3.66
CA ALA A 511 -9.89 6.05 -3.24
C ALA A 511 -9.88 7.02 -4.44
N SER A 512 -10.84 7.94 -4.46
CA SER A 512 -11.06 8.87 -5.56
C SER A 512 -9.91 9.89 -5.69
N GLY A 513 -9.25 10.24 -4.57
CA GLY A 513 -8.06 11.09 -4.53
C GLY A 513 -6.88 10.52 -5.30
N LEU A 514 -6.70 9.19 -5.29
CA LEU A 514 -5.69 8.51 -6.09
C LEU A 514 -6.00 8.64 -7.59
N SER A 515 -7.24 8.35 -7.99
CA SER A 515 -7.70 8.49 -9.38
C SER A 515 -7.57 9.92 -9.88
N PHE A 516 -7.91 10.91 -9.04
CA PHE A 516 -7.74 12.32 -9.32
C PHE A 516 -6.26 12.71 -9.49
N TYR A 517 -5.37 12.21 -8.62
CA TYR A 517 -3.92 12.42 -8.76
C TYR A 517 -3.39 11.91 -10.11
N TYR A 518 -3.80 10.72 -10.55
CA TYR A 518 -3.40 10.18 -11.85
C TYR A 518 -3.93 11.03 -13.01
N PHE A 519 -5.21 11.44 -12.94
CA PHE A 519 -5.81 12.32 -13.93
C PHE A 519 -5.02 13.63 -14.07
N VAL A 520 -4.80 14.35 -12.96
CA VAL A 520 -4.00 15.59 -12.95
C VAL A 520 -2.60 15.35 -13.47
N SER A 521 -1.95 14.27 -13.01
CA SER A 521 -0.60 13.90 -13.46
C SER A 521 -0.51 13.73 -14.97
N ASN A 522 -1.50 13.08 -15.60
CA ASN A 522 -1.58 12.92 -17.04
C ASN A 522 -1.77 14.27 -17.75
N ILE A 523 -2.66 15.13 -17.25
CA ILE A 523 -2.86 16.48 -17.81
C ILE A 523 -1.58 17.32 -17.73
N LEU A 524 -0.87 17.27 -16.60
CA LEU A 524 0.42 17.95 -16.44
C LEU A 524 1.49 17.41 -17.38
N ILE A 525 1.53 16.09 -17.59
CA ILE A 525 2.41 15.48 -18.58
C ILE A 525 2.11 16.03 -19.98
N PHE A 526 0.84 16.13 -20.38
CA PHE A 526 0.47 16.71 -21.67
C PHE A 526 0.88 18.17 -21.79
N ALA A 527 0.61 18.98 -20.76
CA ALA A 527 0.99 20.39 -20.73
C ALA A 527 2.52 20.55 -20.89
N GLN A 528 3.28 19.74 -20.14
CA GLN A 528 4.74 19.71 -20.21
C GLN A 528 5.25 19.28 -21.58
N GLN A 529 4.69 18.23 -22.17
CA GLN A 529 5.04 17.74 -23.51
C GLN A 529 4.77 18.79 -24.58
N TRP A 530 3.60 19.42 -24.52
CA TRP A 530 3.21 20.48 -25.44
C TRP A 530 4.18 21.67 -25.35
N ALA A 531 4.50 22.12 -24.13
CA ALA A 531 5.44 23.21 -23.90
C ALA A 531 6.84 22.86 -24.45
N ILE A 532 7.37 21.67 -24.13
CA ILE A 532 8.69 21.24 -24.59
C ILE A 532 8.74 21.19 -26.12
N ARG A 533 7.73 20.59 -26.75
CA ARG A 533 7.66 20.50 -28.21
C ARG A 533 7.54 21.87 -28.88
N LYS A 534 6.71 22.76 -28.34
CA LYS A 534 6.44 24.07 -28.93
C LYS A 534 7.64 25.02 -28.82
N PHE A 535 8.33 25.01 -27.68
CA PHE A 535 9.36 26.02 -27.37
C PHE A 535 10.80 25.52 -27.54
N PHE A 536 11.06 24.21 -27.47
CA PHE A 536 12.43 23.69 -27.38
C PHE A 536 12.83 22.65 -28.43
N ILE A 537 11.89 22.13 -29.22
CA ILE A 537 12.17 21.10 -30.24
C ILE A 537 12.04 21.70 -31.64
N ASP A 538 13.19 21.90 -32.30
CA ASP A 538 13.26 22.17 -33.74
C ASP A 538 13.65 20.89 -34.50
N GLU A 539 12.66 20.26 -35.14
CA GLU A 539 12.84 19.00 -35.87
C GLU A 539 13.83 19.13 -37.04
N LYS A 540 13.94 20.30 -37.68
CA LYS A 540 14.86 20.53 -38.80
C LYS A 540 16.30 20.61 -38.32
N ALA A 541 16.54 21.35 -37.24
CA ALA A 541 17.86 21.43 -36.61
C ALA A 541 18.32 20.05 -36.11
N ILE A 542 17.39 19.27 -35.53
CA ILE A 542 17.68 17.90 -35.08
C ILE A 542 18.03 17.00 -36.27
N HIS A 543 17.28 17.03 -37.38
CA HIS A 543 17.59 16.22 -38.57
C HIS A 543 18.97 16.55 -39.16
N ALA A 544 19.29 17.84 -39.29
CA ALA A 544 20.61 18.27 -39.77
C ALA A 544 21.74 17.77 -38.86
N GLN A 545 21.56 17.83 -37.53
CA GLN A 545 22.54 17.32 -36.56
C GLN A 545 22.72 15.80 -36.66
N LEU A 546 21.65 15.04 -36.84
CA LEU A 546 21.71 13.57 -36.96
C LEU A 546 22.42 13.13 -38.25
N MET A 547 22.15 13.80 -39.37
CA MET A 547 22.84 13.54 -40.64
C MET A 547 24.34 13.87 -40.56
N ALA A 548 24.71 14.96 -39.89
CA ALA A 548 26.11 15.31 -39.63
C ALA A 548 26.82 14.28 -38.73
N ASN A 549 26.14 13.79 -37.69
CA ASN A 549 26.69 12.74 -36.83
C ASN A 549 26.92 11.44 -37.59
N LYS A 550 25.96 11.03 -38.43
CA LYS A 550 26.06 9.85 -39.31
C LYS A 550 27.25 9.96 -40.27
N ALA A 551 27.50 11.14 -40.82
CA ALA A 551 28.66 11.41 -41.67
C ALA A 551 30.00 11.40 -40.91
N SER A 552 30.00 11.78 -39.63
CA SER A 552 31.22 11.85 -38.81
C SER A 552 31.70 10.51 -38.23
N GLY A 553 30.84 9.48 -38.21
CA GLY A 553 31.17 8.14 -37.71
C GLY A 553 31.52 8.05 -36.22
N LYS A 554 31.31 9.11 -35.42
CA LYS A 554 31.69 9.14 -34.00
C LYS A 554 30.73 8.29 -33.16
N THR A 555 31.22 7.14 -32.69
CA THR A 555 30.50 6.26 -31.75
C THR A 555 30.94 6.51 -30.31
N SER A 556 29.99 6.50 -29.37
CA SER A 556 30.28 6.66 -27.93
C SER A 556 30.99 5.43 -27.35
N LYS A 557 31.85 5.62 -26.34
CA LYS A 557 32.52 4.52 -25.61
C LYS A 557 31.53 3.50 -25.02
N PHE A 558 30.36 3.97 -24.56
CA PHE A 558 29.29 3.09 -24.05
C PHE A 558 28.66 2.25 -25.15
N GLN A 559 28.40 2.84 -26.33
CA GLN A 559 27.87 2.12 -27.49
C GLN A 559 28.85 1.03 -27.96
N LYS A 560 30.16 1.29 -27.93
CA LYS A 560 31.17 0.27 -28.26
C LYS A 560 31.11 -0.92 -27.30
N ARG A 561 31.03 -0.68 -25.99
CA ARG A 561 30.87 -1.75 -24.98
C ARG A 561 29.60 -2.56 -25.15
N MET A 562 28.49 -1.92 -25.49
CA MET A 562 27.22 -2.61 -25.75
C MET A 562 27.31 -3.53 -26.98
N ASN A 563 28.02 -3.11 -28.02
CA ASN A 563 28.26 -3.93 -29.21
C ASN A 563 29.13 -5.15 -28.89
N ASP A 564 30.22 -4.95 -28.16
CA ASP A 564 31.12 -6.04 -27.74
C ASP A 564 30.33 -7.10 -26.92
N MET A 565 29.39 -6.65 -26.09
CA MET A 565 28.51 -7.53 -25.31
C MET A 565 27.49 -8.30 -26.19
N LEU A 566 26.84 -7.62 -27.14
CA LEU A 566 25.90 -8.26 -28.08
C LEU A 566 26.60 -9.26 -29.00
N GLU A 567 27.82 -8.96 -29.44
CA GLU A 567 28.62 -9.85 -30.27
C GLU A 567 29.08 -11.09 -29.50
N ALA A 568 29.55 -10.91 -28.25
CA ALA A 568 29.85 -12.01 -27.34
C ALA A 568 28.65 -12.93 -27.08
N GLN A 569 27.44 -12.37 -26.98
CA GLN A 569 26.21 -13.13 -26.76
C GLN A 569 25.83 -13.98 -27.98
N LYS A 570 26.01 -13.46 -29.20
CA LYS A 570 25.80 -14.22 -30.45
C LYS A 570 26.81 -15.35 -30.60
N GLU A 571 28.08 -15.10 -30.27
CA GLU A 571 29.10 -16.14 -30.28
C GLU A 571 28.79 -17.25 -29.27
N ALA A 572 28.32 -16.90 -28.07
CA ALA A 572 27.91 -17.85 -27.05
C ALA A 572 26.69 -18.69 -27.49
N GLY A 573 25.70 -18.06 -28.15
CA GLY A 573 24.55 -18.74 -28.74
C GLY A 573 24.95 -19.73 -29.84
N ASN A 574 25.74 -19.28 -30.82
CA ASN A 574 26.22 -20.15 -31.90
C ASN A 574 27.09 -21.31 -31.42
N ARG A 575 27.84 -21.13 -30.31
CA ARG A 575 28.59 -22.22 -29.65
C ARG A 575 27.69 -23.24 -28.97
N ARG A 576 26.51 -22.83 -28.45
CA ARG A 576 25.51 -23.74 -27.87
C ARG A 576 24.79 -24.54 -28.97
N THR A 577 24.36 -23.90 -30.05
CA THR A 577 23.71 -24.59 -31.19
C THR A 577 24.63 -25.63 -31.82
N ARG A 578 25.91 -25.27 -32.06
CA ARG A 578 26.94 -26.21 -32.56
C ARG A 578 27.25 -27.38 -31.62
N ARG A 579 26.88 -27.30 -30.33
CA ARG A 579 27.02 -28.40 -29.36
C ARG A 579 25.79 -29.29 -29.28
N MET A 580 24.63 -28.84 -29.78
CA MET A 580 23.41 -29.65 -29.83
C MET A 580 23.27 -30.41 -31.15
N ASP A 581 23.91 -29.94 -32.23
CA ASP A 581 24.00 -30.62 -33.54
C ASP A 581 25.12 -31.67 -33.63
N LYS A 582 25.84 -31.93 -32.53
CA LYS A 582 26.84 -32.99 -32.38
C LYS A 582 26.39 -33.97 -31.33
#